data_AF-A0A258E8B5-F1
#
_entry.id   AF-A0A258E8B5-F1
#
_cell.length_a   1.000
_cell.length_b   1.000
_cell.length_c   1.000
_cell.angle_alpha   90.00
_cell.angle_beta   90.00
_cell.angle_gamma   90.00
#
_symmetry.space_group_name_H-M   'P 1'
#
loop_
_entity.id
_entity.type
_entity.pdbx_description
1 polymer ?
#
loop_
_entity_poly.entity_id
_entity_poly.type
_entity_poly.pdbx_seq_one_letter_code
_entity_poly.pdbx_strand_id
1 'polypeptide(L)'
;MKNLLRLFWTWSLIFSVFFLVSCEKPLEVIVPKGDDGQVFAIDTEESELPYLVIDTQGKDIPYEPGTPARMKIYQRKKLIQEQLIDLEYRGKTSFRLSDKKGFNFETIDDSGEGVDVSFFGMPEEEDWRLIGHVVNLTEKYIWDRSLIYNHVGYELSRKIGKYASRGQFVEVEVNGEYLGVYFFCEKVKRDSNRINIKSLNFSSTDLSGGYILKIDKSDPGSEHDGKPLSYFMNNWEDDARYNDFNSFRSNFDIFQNLITFPAFQPPYHGQQYLETYFGYEYPRQKTSLKPKRST
;
A
#
# COMPACT_ATOMS: atom_id res chain seq x y z
N MET A 1 -88.86 3.21 -50.01
CA MET A 1 -88.91 3.87 -48.68
C MET A 1 -87.50 3.86 -48.11
N LYS A 2 -86.88 5.06 -47.98
CA LYS A 2 -85.82 5.51 -47.04
C LYS A 2 -84.94 4.39 -46.44
N ASN A 3 -83.65 4.21 -46.72
CA ASN A 3 -82.55 5.17 -46.88
C ASN A 3 -81.46 4.61 -47.82
N LEU A 4 -81.20 5.33 -48.90
CA LEU A 4 -79.95 5.34 -49.66
C LEU A 4 -79.11 6.54 -49.15
N LEU A 5 -77.78 6.48 -49.36
CA LEU A 5 -76.73 7.46 -49.01
C LEU A 5 -76.08 7.31 -47.62
N ARG A 6 -74.94 6.60 -47.58
CA ARG A 6 -73.62 7.18 -47.26
C ARG A 6 -72.53 6.13 -47.52
N LEU A 7 -71.98 6.17 -48.73
CA LEU A 7 -70.69 5.58 -49.10
C LEU A 7 -69.83 6.75 -49.63
N PHE A 8 -68.52 6.66 -49.43
CA PHE A 8 -67.43 7.51 -49.96
C PHE A 8 -67.04 8.78 -49.19
N TRP A 9 -66.05 8.61 -48.29
CA TRP A 9 -64.85 9.45 -48.10
C TRP A 9 -64.15 8.97 -46.81
N THR A 10 -63.03 8.23 -46.87
CA THR A 10 -61.66 8.77 -46.86
C THR A 10 -60.73 7.55 -47.06
N TRP A 11 -60.21 7.29 -48.26
CA TRP A 11 -58.90 7.73 -48.76
C TRP A 11 -57.73 7.53 -47.79
N SER A 12 -56.95 6.47 -48.10
CA SER A 12 -55.49 6.39 -48.06
C SER A 12 -54.75 7.04 -46.89
N LEU A 13 -54.39 6.22 -45.91
CA LEU A 13 -53.11 6.35 -45.20
C LEU A 13 -52.75 5.01 -44.57
N ILE A 14 -52.50 4.01 -45.44
CA ILE A 14 -51.51 2.97 -45.16
C ILE A 14 -50.16 3.71 -45.24
N PHE A 15 -49.82 4.48 -44.21
CA PHE A 15 -48.46 4.94 -44.05
C PHE A 15 -47.71 3.76 -43.47
N SER A 16 -46.93 3.14 -44.34
CA SER A 16 -45.82 2.29 -43.97
C SER A 16 -45.00 2.99 -42.89
N VAL A 17 -45.25 2.65 -41.63
CA VAL A 17 -44.26 2.77 -40.56
C VAL A 17 -43.27 1.65 -40.84
N PHE A 18 -42.44 1.89 -41.85
CA PHE A 18 -41.23 1.11 -42.07
C PHE A 18 -40.44 1.21 -40.77
N PHE A 19 -40.21 0.03 -40.19
CA PHE A 19 -39.22 -0.23 -39.17
C PHE A 19 -37.90 0.47 -39.53
N LEU A 20 -37.69 1.68 -39.01
CA LEU A 20 -36.35 2.18 -38.74
C LEU A 20 -35.96 1.69 -37.35
N VAL A 21 -35.89 0.36 -37.20
CA VAL A 21 -35.00 -0.22 -36.20
C VAL A 21 -33.62 -0.04 -36.81
N SER A 22 -33.04 1.14 -36.55
CA SER A 22 -31.61 1.34 -36.67
C SER A 22 -30.99 0.28 -35.77
N CYS A 23 -30.43 -0.75 -36.39
CA CYS A 23 -29.58 -1.71 -35.71
C CYS A 23 -28.32 -0.92 -35.35
N GLU A 24 -28.34 -0.19 -34.24
CA GLU A 24 -27.12 0.24 -33.59
C GLU A 24 -26.34 -1.04 -33.34
N LYS A 25 -25.23 -1.21 -34.08
CA LYS A 25 -24.28 -2.27 -33.78
C LYS A 25 -23.98 -2.16 -32.29
N PRO A 26 -24.05 -3.25 -31.52
CA PRO A 26 -23.68 -3.19 -30.12
C PRO A 26 -22.32 -2.52 -30.05
N LEU A 27 -22.22 -1.44 -29.26
CA LEU A 27 -20.94 -0.81 -28.95
C LEU A 27 -20.01 -1.92 -28.47
N GLU A 28 -18.99 -2.23 -29.27
CA GLU A 28 -17.93 -3.13 -28.86
C GLU A 28 -17.25 -2.48 -27.66
N VAL A 29 -17.55 -2.97 -26.47
CA VAL A 29 -16.87 -2.54 -25.25
C VAL A 29 -15.44 -3.06 -25.40
N ILE A 30 -14.52 -2.17 -25.77
CA ILE A 30 -13.10 -2.49 -25.82
C ILE A 30 -12.69 -2.84 -24.40
N VAL A 31 -12.41 -4.13 -24.17
CA VAL A 31 -11.87 -4.59 -22.89
C VAL A 31 -10.38 -4.24 -22.88
N PRO A 32 -9.93 -3.32 -22.02
CA PRO A 32 -8.53 -2.96 -21.96
C PRO A 32 -7.74 -4.17 -21.47
N LYS A 33 -6.65 -4.49 -22.17
CA LYS A 33 -5.84 -5.67 -21.87
C LYS A 33 -4.37 -5.45 -22.16
N GLY A 34 -3.54 -6.18 -21.43
CA GLY A 34 -2.12 -6.36 -21.72
C GLY A 34 -1.88 -7.19 -22.98
N ASP A 35 -0.64 -7.18 -23.46
CA ASP A 35 -0.18 -7.99 -24.59
C ASP A 35 -0.20 -9.50 -24.31
N ASP A 36 -0.17 -9.89 -23.04
CA ASP A 36 -0.34 -11.26 -22.56
C ASP A 36 -1.83 -11.67 -22.40
N GLY A 37 -2.76 -10.76 -22.67
CA GLY A 37 -4.20 -10.98 -22.54
C GLY A 37 -4.78 -10.72 -21.14
N GLN A 38 -3.98 -10.27 -20.17
CA GLN A 38 -4.49 -9.82 -18.88
C GLN A 38 -5.49 -8.68 -19.07
N VAL A 39 -6.70 -8.81 -18.54
CA VAL A 39 -7.69 -7.73 -18.52
C VAL A 39 -7.30 -6.70 -17.46
N PHE A 40 -7.42 -5.43 -17.80
CA PHE A 40 -7.23 -4.30 -16.88
C PHE A 40 -8.60 -3.78 -16.40
N ALA A 41 -8.65 -3.23 -15.20
CA ALA A 41 -9.82 -2.57 -14.63
C ALA A 41 -10.19 -1.28 -15.37
N ILE A 42 -9.20 -0.61 -15.96
CA ILE A 42 -9.37 0.60 -16.77
C ILE A 42 -8.55 0.55 -18.06
N ASP A 43 -8.91 1.38 -19.03
CA ASP A 43 -7.99 1.68 -20.13
C ASP A 43 -6.96 2.70 -19.65
N THR A 44 -5.69 2.32 -19.67
CA THR A 44 -4.56 3.21 -19.33
C THR A 44 -4.27 4.24 -20.41
N GLU A 45 -4.96 4.19 -21.55
CA GLU A 45 -4.82 5.11 -22.67
C GLU A 45 -3.34 5.31 -23.05
N GLU A 46 -2.86 6.55 -22.98
CA GLU A 46 -1.49 6.98 -23.27
C GLU A 46 -0.65 7.17 -22.00
N SER A 47 -1.07 6.64 -20.85
CA SER A 47 -0.33 6.74 -19.58
C SER A 47 1.09 6.19 -19.73
N GLU A 48 2.05 6.98 -19.23
CA GLU A 48 3.46 6.58 -19.19
C GLU A 48 3.84 5.91 -17.87
N LEU A 49 2.93 5.86 -16.90
CA LEU A 49 3.19 5.20 -15.62
C LEU A 49 3.15 3.68 -15.78
N PRO A 50 4.03 2.93 -15.10
CA PRO A 50 3.87 1.49 -14.99
C PRO A 50 2.54 1.14 -14.33
N TYR A 51 1.85 0.15 -14.90
CA TYR A 51 0.57 -0.35 -14.42
C TYR A 51 0.75 -1.69 -13.71
N LEU A 52 0.39 -1.75 -12.43
CA LEU A 52 0.48 -2.94 -11.59
C LEU A 52 -0.89 -3.60 -11.50
N VAL A 53 -0.97 -4.86 -11.90
CA VAL A 53 -2.12 -5.74 -11.65
C VAL A 53 -1.73 -6.71 -10.54
N ILE A 54 -2.44 -6.65 -9.42
CA ILE A 54 -2.22 -7.52 -8.26
C ILE A 54 -3.44 -8.42 -8.06
N ASP A 55 -3.24 -9.72 -8.07
CA ASP A 55 -4.30 -10.73 -7.91
C ASP A 55 -4.02 -11.60 -6.67
N THR A 56 -4.88 -11.50 -5.67
CA THR A 56 -4.82 -12.29 -4.42
C THR A 56 -5.56 -13.62 -4.53
N GLN A 57 -6.08 -13.96 -5.71
CA GLN A 57 -6.87 -15.16 -5.99
C GLN A 57 -8.09 -15.30 -5.08
N GLY A 58 -8.74 -14.17 -4.80
CA GLY A 58 -9.94 -14.10 -3.96
C GLY A 58 -9.67 -14.15 -2.45
N LYS A 59 -8.41 -14.10 -2.00
CA LYS A 59 -8.07 -13.99 -0.57
C LYS A 59 -8.15 -12.54 -0.11
N ASP A 60 -8.61 -12.35 1.12
CA ASP A 60 -8.56 -11.04 1.79
C ASP A 60 -7.12 -10.58 2.00
N ILE A 61 -6.91 -9.26 1.94
CA ILE A 61 -5.63 -8.64 2.28
C ILE A 61 -5.63 -8.36 3.78
N PRO A 62 -4.73 -8.97 4.55
CA PRO A 62 -4.63 -8.77 5.99
C PRO A 62 -3.79 -7.52 6.34
N TYR A 63 -3.71 -7.20 7.63
CA TYR A 63 -2.73 -6.22 8.12
C TYR A 63 -1.37 -6.89 8.36
N GLU A 64 -1.37 -8.05 9.01
CA GLU A 64 -0.22 -8.96 9.15
C GLU A 64 -0.70 -10.35 9.65
N PRO A 65 -0.01 -11.45 9.29
CA PRO A 65 0.96 -11.57 8.20
C PRO A 65 0.29 -11.39 6.83
N GLY A 66 1.06 -11.13 5.78
CA GLY A 66 0.54 -10.94 4.41
C GLY A 66 -0.14 -12.16 3.80
N THR A 67 -0.73 -11.94 2.62
CA THR A 67 -1.33 -12.98 1.79
C THR A 67 -0.59 -13.14 0.46
N PRO A 68 -0.31 -14.36 -0.01
CA PRO A 68 0.27 -14.57 -1.32
C PRO A 68 -0.60 -14.00 -2.44
N ALA A 69 0.03 -13.25 -3.35
CA ALA A 69 -0.58 -12.66 -4.52
C ALA A 69 0.37 -12.73 -5.73
N ARG A 70 -0.19 -12.62 -6.92
CA ARG A 70 0.58 -12.46 -8.17
C ARG A 70 0.54 -11.00 -8.58
N MET A 71 1.70 -10.39 -8.76
CA MET A 71 1.83 -9.03 -9.28
C MET A 71 2.41 -9.08 -10.69
N LYS A 72 1.72 -8.44 -11.64
CA LYS A 72 2.21 -8.20 -13.00
C LYS A 72 2.39 -6.70 -13.22
N ILE A 73 3.49 -6.32 -13.86
CA ILE A 73 3.84 -4.93 -14.16
C ILE A 73 3.83 -4.74 -15.67
N TYR A 74 3.06 -3.76 -16.13
CA TYR A 74 2.96 -3.39 -17.54
C TYR A 74 3.53 -2.00 -17.77
N GLN A 75 4.21 -1.82 -18.90
CA GLN A 75 4.58 -0.51 -19.43
C GLN A 75 3.94 -0.36 -20.80
N ARG A 76 3.08 0.65 -20.99
CA ARG A 76 2.34 0.85 -22.26
C ARG A 76 1.66 -0.44 -22.75
N LYS A 77 0.92 -1.08 -21.84
CA LYS A 77 0.19 -2.36 -22.04
C LYS A 77 1.07 -3.58 -22.37
N LYS A 78 2.40 -3.46 -22.33
CA LYS A 78 3.33 -4.58 -22.47
C LYS A 78 3.77 -5.11 -21.12
N LEU A 79 3.62 -6.41 -20.87
CA LEU A 79 4.14 -7.05 -19.67
C LEU A 79 5.67 -6.93 -19.62
N ILE A 80 6.19 -6.36 -18.54
CA ILE A 80 7.64 -6.19 -18.34
C ILE A 80 8.18 -7.03 -17.18
N GLN A 81 7.34 -7.39 -16.22
CA GLN A 81 7.74 -8.18 -15.06
C GLN A 81 6.53 -8.86 -14.42
N GLU A 82 6.73 -10.06 -13.89
CA GLU A 82 5.76 -10.80 -13.08
C GLU A 82 6.46 -11.34 -11.84
N GLN A 83 5.81 -11.26 -10.69
CA GLN A 83 6.39 -11.67 -9.42
C GLN A 83 5.32 -12.24 -8.47
N LEU A 84 5.66 -13.30 -7.74
CA LEU A 84 4.90 -13.71 -6.57
C LEU A 84 5.27 -12.80 -5.39
N ILE A 85 4.26 -12.34 -4.66
CA ILE A 85 4.45 -11.44 -3.53
C ILE A 85 3.63 -11.91 -2.33
N ASP A 86 4.08 -11.60 -1.11
CA ASP A 86 3.27 -11.59 0.09
C ASP A 86 2.77 -10.16 0.33
N LEU A 87 1.46 -9.93 0.24
CA LEU A 87 0.83 -8.62 0.25
C LEU A 87 0.10 -8.35 1.56
N GLU A 88 0.33 -7.18 2.16
CA GLU A 88 -0.37 -6.74 3.37
C GLU A 88 -0.73 -5.25 3.29
N TYR A 89 -1.73 -4.84 4.06
CA TYR A 89 -1.96 -3.42 4.29
C TYR A 89 -0.83 -2.80 5.10
N ARG A 90 -0.62 -1.49 4.92
CA ARG A 90 0.38 -0.75 5.70
C ARG A 90 -0.13 0.55 6.29
N GLY A 91 0.69 1.05 7.21
CA GLY A 91 0.52 2.32 7.85
C GLY A 91 -0.41 2.22 9.04
N LYS A 92 -0.36 3.23 9.90
CA LYS A 92 -1.16 3.29 11.13
C LYS A 92 -2.28 4.29 10.92
N THR A 93 -1.99 5.58 11.05
CA THR A 93 -2.97 6.64 10.78
C THR A 93 -3.54 6.57 9.35
N SER A 94 -2.69 6.37 8.34
CA SER A 94 -3.13 6.29 6.94
C SER A 94 -4.04 5.09 6.68
N PHE A 95 -3.82 3.96 7.35
CA PHE A 95 -4.69 2.79 7.23
C PHE A 95 -6.11 3.08 7.74
N ARG A 96 -6.20 3.75 8.89
CA ARG A 96 -7.48 4.06 9.56
C ARG A 96 -8.25 5.20 8.88
N LEU A 97 -7.53 6.23 8.42
CA LEU A 97 -8.14 7.48 7.97
C LEU A 97 -8.31 7.61 6.45
N SER A 98 -7.58 6.84 5.65
CA SER A 98 -7.62 6.91 4.19
C SER A 98 -8.54 5.86 3.60
N ASP A 99 -9.41 6.23 2.69
CA ASP A 99 -10.13 5.29 1.82
C ASP A 99 -9.16 4.62 0.83
N LYS A 100 -8.12 5.34 0.41
CA LYS A 100 -7.01 4.79 -0.38
C LYS A 100 -6.00 4.12 0.53
N LYS A 101 -6.09 2.81 0.68
CA LYS A 101 -5.17 2.01 1.52
C LYS A 101 -3.78 1.95 0.89
N GLY A 102 -2.73 1.88 1.73
CA GLY A 102 -1.38 1.58 1.27
C GLY A 102 -1.06 0.10 1.46
N PHE A 103 -0.08 -0.41 0.71
CA PHE A 103 0.40 -1.79 0.85
C PHE A 103 1.90 -1.86 1.16
N ASN A 104 2.30 -2.83 1.99
CA ASN A 104 3.64 -3.39 1.92
C ASN A 104 3.55 -4.68 1.11
N PHE A 105 4.64 -5.07 0.47
CA PHE A 105 4.75 -6.42 -0.04
C PHE A 105 6.18 -6.94 0.06
N GLU A 106 6.31 -8.25 0.23
CA GLU A 106 7.56 -8.99 0.14
C GLU A 106 7.55 -9.79 -1.17
N THR A 107 8.62 -9.78 -1.97
CA THR A 107 8.73 -10.71 -3.10
C THR A 107 9.10 -12.08 -2.59
N ILE A 108 8.35 -13.10 -3.02
CA ILE A 108 8.49 -14.47 -2.54
C ILE A 108 8.70 -15.45 -3.70
N ASP A 109 9.26 -16.61 -3.39
CA ASP A 109 9.33 -17.76 -4.30
C ASP A 109 8.10 -18.67 -4.19
N ASP A 110 8.08 -19.77 -4.93
CA ASP A 110 7.00 -20.77 -4.91
C ASP A 110 6.83 -21.47 -3.54
N SER A 111 7.85 -21.43 -2.68
CA SER A 111 7.81 -21.96 -1.32
C SER A 111 7.33 -20.93 -0.28
N GLY A 112 7.15 -19.68 -0.71
CA GLY A 112 6.74 -18.56 0.13
C GLY A 112 7.89 -17.92 0.90
N GLU A 113 9.14 -18.20 0.51
CA GLU A 113 10.34 -17.61 1.10
C GLU A 113 10.73 -16.33 0.34
N GLY A 114 11.27 -15.35 1.07
CA GLY A 114 11.69 -14.06 0.52
C GLY A 114 12.77 -14.21 -0.54
N VAL A 115 12.63 -13.46 -1.63
CA VAL A 115 13.60 -13.42 -2.73
C VAL A 115 13.88 -12.00 -3.12
N ASP A 116 15.16 -11.65 -3.23
CA ASP A 116 15.58 -10.32 -3.66
C ASP A 116 15.30 -10.10 -5.15
N VAL A 117 14.54 -9.05 -5.47
CA VAL A 117 14.13 -8.72 -6.84
C VAL A 117 14.39 -7.25 -7.12
N SER A 118 14.91 -6.93 -8.31
CA SER A 118 15.01 -5.54 -8.77
C SER A 118 13.71 -5.09 -9.40
N PHE A 119 13.24 -3.90 -9.01
CA PHE A 119 12.16 -3.21 -9.70
C PHE A 119 12.66 -1.89 -10.26
N PHE A 120 12.35 -1.65 -11.53
CA PHE A 120 12.60 -0.38 -12.21
C PHE A 120 14.04 0.17 -12.08
N GLY A 121 15.03 -0.72 -12.05
CA GLY A 121 16.45 -0.35 -11.91
C GLY A 121 16.88 0.04 -10.49
N MET A 122 16.01 -0.13 -9.48
CA MET A 122 16.40 -0.03 -8.07
C MET A 122 17.15 -1.31 -7.66
N PRO A 123 18.09 -1.23 -6.69
CA PRO A 123 18.79 -2.42 -6.20
C PRO A 123 17.83 -3.50 -5.70
N GLU A 124 18.29 -4.74 -5.84
CA GLU A 124 17.53 -5.94 -5.49
C GLU A 124 17.20 -5.98 -4.01
N GLU A 125 16.02 -6.52 -3.73
CA GLU A 125 15.47 -6.64 -2.39
C GLU A 125 14.14 -7.41 -2.37
N GLU A 126 13.79 -7.98 -1.23
CA GLU A 126 12.49 -8.59 -0.96
C GLU A 126 11.40 -7.60 -0.50
N ASP A 127 11.70 -6.57 0.32
CA ASP A 127 10.69 -5.70 0.91
C ASP A 127 10.44 -4.37 0.16
N TRP A 128 9.17 -4.14 -0.22
CA TRP A 128 8.72 -2.99 -0.99
C TRP A 128 7.43 -2.38 -0.45
N ARG A 129 7.09 -1.19 -0.95
CA ARG A 129 5.94 -0.40 -0.49
C ARG A 129 5.19 0.24 -1.65
N LEU A 130 3.87 0.21 -1.56
CA LEU A 130 2.95 1.03 -2.34
C LEU A 130 2.33 2.07 -1.41
N ILE A 131 2.81 3.31 -1.48
CA ILE A 131 2.28 4.40 -0.66
C ILE A 131 1.03 4.97 -1.32
N GLY A 132 -0.13 4.64 -0.75
CA GLY A 132 -1.39 5.31 -1.05
C GLY A 132 -1.41 6.69 -0.38
N HIS A 133 -1.68 7.74 -1.17
CA HIS A 133 -1.88 9.08 -0.61
C HIS A 133 -3.11 9.10 0.29
N VAL A 134 -3.05 9.84 1.40
CA VAL A 134 -4.15 9.91 2.35
C VAL A 134 -5.29 10.73 1.77
N VAL A 135 -6.39 10.04 1.48
CA VAL A 135 -7.62 10.56 0.90
C VAL A 135 -8.79 10.06 1.72
N ASN A 136 -9.65 10.96 2.17
CA ASN A 136 -10.92 10.63 2.80
C ASN A 136 -12.04 11.23 1.97
N LEU A 137 -12.83 10.36 1.33
CA LEU A 137 -13.91 10.70 0.41
C LEU A 137 -15.17 11.16 1.16
N THR A 138 -15.36 10.66 2.39
CA THR A 138 -16.52 11.01 3.23
C THR A 138 -16.39 12.43 3.77
N GLU A 139 -15.28 12.73 4.44
CA GLU A 139 -14.96 14.06 5.00
C GLU A 139 -14.32 15.00 3.97
N LYS A 140 -14.06 14.51 2.76
CA LYS A 140 -13.56 15.27 1.60
C LYS A 140 -12.24 15.99 1.84
N TYR A 141 -11.27 15.29 2.42
CA TYR A 141 -9.91 15.81 2.55
C TYR A 141 -8.87 14.93 1.86
N ILE A 142 -7.79 15.60 1.46
CA ILE A 142 -6.58 15.01 0.91
C ILE A 142 -5.40 15.71 1.57
N TRP A 143 -4.48 14.95 2.16
CA TRP A 143 -3.33 15.53 2.86
C TRP A 143 -2.28 16.09 1.90
N ASP A 144 -2.01 15.37 0.81
CA ASP A 144 -1.12 15.80 -0.27
C ASP A 144 -1.89 15.84 -1.58
N ARG A 145 -2.37 17.03 -1.96
CA ARG A 145 -3.10 17.25 -3.21
C ARG A 145 -2.21 17.18 -4.45
N SER A 146 -0.89 17.30 -4.26
CA SER A 146 0.08 17.24 -5.35
C SER A 146 0.50 15.81 -5.68
N LEU A 147 0.29 14.87 -4.74
CA LEU A 147 0.78 13.50 -4.77
C LEU A 147 2.31 13.36 -4.78
N ILE A 148 3.08 14.45 -4.66
CA ILE A 148 4.54 14.41 -4.86
C ILE A 148 5.36 14.69 -3.60
N TYR A 149 4.77 14.95 -2.43
CA TYR A 149 5.54 15.34 -1.24
C TYR A 149 6.56 14.26 -0.82
N ASN A 150 6.16 12.99 -0.79
CA ASN A 150 7.08 11.88 -0.50
C ASN A 150 8.19 11.79 -1.55
N HIS A 151 7.81 11.83 -2.84
CA HIS A 151 8.75 11.71 -3.94
C HIS A 151 9.80 12.84 -3.92
N VAL A 152 9.34 14.10 -3.82
CA VAL A 152 10.20 15.29 -3.77
C VAL A 152 11.12 15.26 -2.56
N GLY A 153 10.60 14.90 -1.37
CA GLY A 153 11.40 14.81 -0.15
C GLY A 153 12.51 13.77 -0.26
N TYR A 154 12.19 12.57 -0.75
CA TYR A 154 13.19 11.50 -0.91
C TYR A 154 14.21 11.82 -2.02
N GLU A 155 13.74 12.38 -3.13
CA GLU A 155 14.61 12.79 -4.24
C GLU A 155 15.57 13.90 -3.82
N LEU A 156 15.09 14.91 -3.09
CA LEU A 156 15.94 15.97 -2.56
C LEU A 156 17.00 15.41 -1.61
N SER A 157 16.62 14.52 -0.69
CA SER A 157 17.57 13.87 0.22
C SER A 157 18.68 13.15 -0.56
N ARG A 158 18.32 12.36 -1.58
CA ARG A 158 19.30 11.67 -2.43
C ARG A 158 20.20 12.65 -3.18
N LYS A 159 19.63 13.73 -3.73
CA LYS A 159 20.40 14.76 -4.45
C LYS A 159 21.42 15.49 -3.57
N ILE A 160 21.18 15.59 -2.26
CA ILE A 160 22.15 16.15 -1.30
C ILE A 160 23.08 15.08 -0.70
N GLY A 161 23.10 13.86 -1.25
CA GLY A 161 23.99 12.78 -0.82
C GLY A 161 23.54 12.04 0.44
N LYS A 162 22.27 12.18 0.86
CA LYS A 162 21.70 11.45 1.99
C LYS A 162 20.77 10.36 1.51
N TYR A 163 20.98 9.14 1.99
CA TYR A 163 20.09 8.02 1.67
C TYR A 163 18.62 8.35 2.01
N ALA A 164 17.74 8.07 1.05
CA ALA A 164 16.29 8.01 1.22
C ALA A 164 15.74 7.02 0.17
N SER A 165 14.66 6.32 0.50
CA SER A 165 14.05 5.28 -0.35
C SER A 165 13.87 5.74 -1.78
N ARG A 166 14.47 5.02 -2.72
CA ARG A 166 14.21 5.16 -4.16
C ARG A 166 12.79 4.70 -4.46
N GLY A 167 12.22 5.27 -5.51
CA GLY A 167 10.86 4.95 -5.90
C GLY A 167 10.37 5.80 -7.06
N GLN A 168 9.24 5.41 -7.62
CA GLN A 168 8.56 6.10 -8.70
C GLN A 168 7.05 5.98 -8.59
N PHE A 169 6.32 6.74 -9.39
CA PHE A 169 4.87 6.63 -9.47
C PHE A 169 4.48 5.44 -10.33
N VAL A 170 3.44 4.74 -9.89
CA VAL A 170 2.82 3.62 -10.60
C VAL A 170 1.31 3.74 -10.49
N GLU A 171 0.59 3.16 -11.44
CA GLU A 171 -0.85 2.94 -11.32
C GLU A 171 -1.09 1.52 -10.78
N VAL A 172 -2.06 1.36 -9.88
CA VAL A 172 -2.29 0.08 -9.21
C VAL A 172 -3.75 -0.34 -9.36
N GLU A 173 -3.92 -1.60 -9.69
CA GLU A 173 -5.16 -2.35 -9.61
C GLU A 173 -4.97 -3.56 -8.70
N VAL A 174 -5.97 -3.83 -7.87
CA VAL A 174 -6.00 -5.02 -7.01
C VAL A 174 -7.32 -5.74 -7.27
N ASN A 175 -7.27 -7.03 -7.60
CA ASN A 175 -8.45 -7.88 -7.79
C ASN A 175 -9.52 -7.31 -8.75
N GLY A 176 -9.12 -6.68 -9.85
CA GLY A 176 -10.08 -6.07 -10.79
C GLY A 176 -10.51 -4.65 -10.44
N GLU A 177 -10.05 -4.09 -9.32
CA GLU A 177 -10.39 -2.73 -8.88
C GLU A 177 -9.21 -1.77 -9.07
N TYR A 178 -9.40 -0.75 -9.90
CA TYR A 178 -8.41 0.30 -10.09
C TYR A 178 -8.35 1.23 -8.86
N LEU A 179 -7.17 1.33 -8.26
CA LEU A 179 -6.93 2.10 -7.04
C LEU A 179 -6.23 3.45 -7.29
N GLY A 180 -5.88 3.77 -8.54
CA GLY A 180 -5.22 5.01 -8.91
C GLY A 180 -3.69 4.99 -8.76
N VAL A 181 -3.09 6.18 -8.73
CA VAL A 181 -1.63 6.37 -8.63
C VAL A 181 -1.10 6.13 -7.21
N TYR A 182 -0.02 5.37 -7.09
CA TYR A 182 0.73 5.11 -5.87
C TYR A 182 2.18 5.53 -6.05
N PHE A 183 2.86 5.81 -4.94
CA PHE A 183 4.31 5.88 -4.92
C PHE A 183 4.88 4.50 -4.56
N PHE A 184 5.44 3.80 -5.55
CA PHE A 184 6.18 2.56 -5.37
C PHE A 184 7.57 2.90 -4.84
N CYS A 185 7.98 2.35 -3.71
CA CYS A 185 9.30 2.63 -3.16
C CYS A 185 9.87 1.50 -2.30
N GLU A 186 11.18 1.58 -2.07
CA GLU A 186 11.91 0.72 -1.15
C GLU A 186 11.38 0.82 0.29
N LYS A 187 11.31 -0.32 0.98
CA LYS A 187 11.21 -0.32 2.45
C LYS A 187 12.56 0.10 3.03
N VAL A 188 12.54 1.00 4.01
CA VAL A 188 13.76 1.37 4.73
C VAL A 188 14.15 0.19 5.61
N LYS A 189 15.28 -0.46 5.29
CA LYS A 189 15.88 -1.51 6.12
C LYS A 189 17.40 -1.46 6.08
N ARG A 190 18.03 -2.21 6.98
CA ARG A 190 19.48 -2.43 6.94
C ARG A 190 19.83 -3.25 5.70
N ASP A 191 20.54 -2.62 4.77
CA ASP A 191 21.08 -3.25 3.57
C ASP A 191 22.25 -2.40 3.04
N SER A 192 23.19 -3.04 2.33
CA SER A 192 24.38 -2.42 1.74
C SER A 192 24.06 -1.30 0.75
N ASN A 193 22.94 -1.40 0.03
CA ASN A 193 22.44 -0.40 -0.90
C ASN A 193 21.44 0.57 -0.25
N ARG A 194 21.16 0.43 1.05
CA ARG A 194 20.21 1.25 1.81
C ARG A 194 20.85 1.85 3.06
N ILE A 195 20.39 1.46 4.25
CA ILE A 195 21.07 1.83 5.51
C ILE A 195 22.24 0.86 5.71
N ASN A 196 23.39 1.24 5.16
CA ASN A 196 24.62 0.46 5.22
C ASN A 196 25.28 0.61 6.60
N ILE A 197 24.83 -0.22 7.54
CA ILE A 197 25.39 -0.33 8.88
C ILE A 197 25.80 -1.77 9.18
N LYS A 198 26.83 -1.93 9.99
CA LYS A 198 27.36 -3.25 10.40
C LYS A 198 26.29 -4.04 11.16
N SER A 199 26.18 -5.33 10.85
CA SER A 199 25.32 -6.24 11.62
C SER A 199 25.84 -6.45 13.04
N LEU A 200 24.93 -6.75 13.97
CA LEU A 200 25.29 -7.14 15.32
C LEU A 200 25.66 -8.63 15.38
N ASN A 201 26.69 -8.94 16.17
CA ASN A 201 27.01 -10.32 16.54
C ASN A 201 26.29 -10.68 17.85
N PHE A 202 25.14 -11.33 17.75
CA PHE A 202 24.34 -11.71 18.93
C PHE A 202 24.99 -12.75 19.85
N SER A 203 26.08 -13.39 19.41
CA SER A 203 26.86 -14.33 20.24
C SER A 203 28.02 -13.65 20.97
N SER A 204 28.26 -12.36 20.71
CA SER A 204 29.28 -11.54 21.34
C SER A 204 28.71 -10.80 22.54
N THR A 205 29.50 -10.66 23.60
CA THR A 205 29.21 -9.72 24.70
C THR A 205 29.57 -8.28 24.35
N ASP A 206 30.39 -8.09 23.30
CA ASP A 206 30.62 -6.80 22.68
C ASP A 206 29.46 -6.47 21.74
N LEU A 207 28.65 -5.48 22.13
CA LEU A 207 27.51 -4.94 21.37
C LEU A 207 27.97 -3.98 20.25
N SER A 208 29.08 -4.30 19.59
CA SER A 208 29.60 -3.49 18.49
C SER A 208 28.82 -3.74 17.19
N GLY A 209 28.33 -2.67 16.57
CA GLY A 209 27.55 -2.74 15.34
C GLY A 209 26.70 -1.50 15.13
N GLY A 210 25.81 -1.57 14.15
CA GLY A 210 24.86 -0.50 13.87
C GLY A 210 23.51 -0.76 14.50
N TYR A 211 22.81 0.34 14.80
CA TYR A 211 21.44 0.35 15.29
C TYR A 211 20.60 1.23 14.39
N ILE A 212 19.34 0.84 14.17
CA ILE A 212 18.32 1.71 13.60
C ILE A 212 17.28 1.91 14.70
N LEU A 213 17.15 3.14 15.14
CA LEU A 213 16.18 3.56 16.15
C LEU A 213 15.15 4.46 15.48
N LYS A 214 13.92 4.43 15.97
CA LYS A 214 12.84 5.30 15.49
C LYS A 214 12.17 6.04 16.63
N ILE A 215 11.83 7.31 16.38
CA ILE A 215 10.84 8.04 17.18
C ILE A 215 9.57 8.02 16.33
N ASP A 216 8.73 7.03 16.57
CA ASP A 216 7.48 6.81 15.85
C ASP A 216 6.54 6.01 16.76
N LYS A 217 5.30 5.85 16.31
CA LYS A 217 4.30 4.96 16.90
C LYS A 217 4.89 3.56 17.14
N SER A 218 4.50 2.91 18.23
CA SER A 218 4.88 1.52 18.49
C SER A 218 4.43 0.61 17.36
N ASP A 219 5.28 -0.31 16.94
CA ASP A 219 4.91 -1.33 15.97
C ASP A 219 4.00 -2.39 16.59
N PRO A 220 3.17 -3.04 15.76
CA PRO A 220 2.55 -4.28 16.19
C PRO A 220 3.63 -5.33 16.51
N GLY A 221 3.52 -5.93 17.69
CA GLY A 221 4.22 -7.18 18.02
C GLY A 221 3.44 -8.41 17.56
N SER A 222 4.00 -9.61 17.78
CA SER A 222 3.39 -10.90 17.38
C SER A 222 1.99 -11.16 17.94
N GLU A 223 1.59 -10.42 18.98
CA GLU A 223 0.24 -10.45 19.53
C GLU A 223 -0.84 -9.91 18.57
N HIS A 224 -0.43 -9.23 17.49
CA HIS A 224 -1.28 -8.69 16.43
C HIS A 224 -1.46 -9.65 15.24
N ASP A 225 -0.62 -10.70 15.13
CA ASP A 225 -0.68 -11.67 14.05
C ASP A 225 -2.09 -12.28 13.94
N GLY A 226 -2.70 -12.17 12.75
CA GLY A 226 -4.00 -12.76 12.45
C GLY A 226 -5.20 -12.07 13.10
N LYS A 227 -5.02 -10.88 13.71
CA LYS A 227 -6.16 -10.06 14.14
C LYS A 227 -6.98 -9.61 12.91
N PRO A 228 -8.32 -9.50 13.03
CA PRO A 228 -9.15 -9.02 11.93
C PRO A 228 -8.89 -7.53 11.66
N LEU A 229 -9.14 -7.05 10.43
CA LEU A 229 -8.96 -5.64 10.07
C LEU A 229 -9.73 -4.67 10.99
N SER A 230 -10.88 -5.09 11.51
CA SER A 230 -11.68 -4.30 12.46
C SER A 230 -10.94 -3.97 13.76
N TYR A 231 -10.00 -4.82 14.18
CA TYR A 231 -9.09 -4.55 15.29
C TYR A 231 -8.20 -3.35 14.95
N PHE A 232 -7.51 -3.41 13.81
CA PHE A 232 -6.57 -2.39 13.37
C PHE A 232 -7.24 -1.05 13.03
N MET A 233 -8.54 -1.04 12.73
CA MET A 233 -9.31 0.19 12.52
C MET A 233 -9.48 1.02 13.79
N ASN A 234 -9.45 0.39 14.97
CA ASN A 234 -9.82 1.02 16.24
C ASN A 234 -8.74 0.95 17.33
N ASN A 235 -7.63 0.24 17.11
CA ASN A 235 -6.58 0.03 18.10
C ASN A 235 -5.61 1.23 18.26
N TRP A 236 -6.14 2.44 18.38
CA TRP A 236 -5.33 3.65 18.52
C TRP A 236 -4.37 3.62 19.71
N GLU A 237 -4.74 2.96 20.81
CA GLU A 237 -3.86 2.82 21.97
C GLU A 237 -2.56 2.07 21.66
N ASP A 238 -2.59 1.11 20.74
CA ASP A 238 -1.41 0.30 20.41
C ASP A 238 -0.33 1.14 19.73
N ASP A 239 -0.71 2.17 18.97
CA ASP A 239 0.23 3.12 18.38
C ASP A 239 1.09 3.85 19.43
N ALA A 240 0.63 3.92 20.67
CA ALA A 240 1.30 4.58 21.79
C ALA A 240 1.68 3.60 22.92
N ARG A 241 1.64 2.29 22.66
CA ARG A 241 1.95 1.25 23.64
C ARG A 241 3.43 0.89 23.63
N TYR A 242 4.21 1.70 24.35
CA TYR A 242 5.64 1.45 24.54
C TYR A 242 5.88 0.54 25.75
N ASN A 243 6.87 -0.35 25.63
CA ASN A 243 7.37 -1.20 26.72
C ASN A 243 8.88 -1.40 26.56
N ASP A 244 9.50 -2.02 27.57
CA ASP A 244 10.93 -2.32 27.61
C ASP A 244 11.37 -3.31 26.53
N PHE A 245 10.46 -4.15 26.06
CA PHE A 245 10.68 -5.04 24.93
C PHE A 245 10.84 -4.24 23.64
N ASN A 246 9.95 -3.26 23.37
CA ASN A 246 9.87 -2.58 22.08
C ASN A 246 10.62 -1.26 21.94
N SER A 247 11.01 -0.67 23.07
CA SER A 247 11.61 0.66 23.09
C SER A 247 12.43 0.93 24.35
N PHE A 248 13.08 2.07 24.38
CA PHE A 248 13.53 2.72 25.60
C PHE A 248 13.07 4.16 25.63
N ARG A 249 12.96 4.74 26.83
CA ARG A 249 12.58 6.15 27.02
C ARG A 249 13.81 7.02 27.26
N SER A 250 13.79 8.24 26.76
CA SER A 250 14.67 9.30 27.24
C SER A 250 14.52 9.50 28.76
N ASN A 251 15.62 9.84 29.44
CA ASN A 251 15.56 10.27 30.84
C ASN A 251 15.11 11.74 30.97
N PHE A 252 15.12 12.50 29.88
CA PHE A 252 14.76 13.90 29.84
C PHE A 252 13.49 14.15 29.03
N ASP A 253 12.69 15.10 29.48
CA ASP A 253 11.52 15.57 28.76
C ASP A 253 11.87 16.51 27.60
N ILE A 254 10.85 16.96 26.87
CA ILE A 254 10.97 17.90 25.75
C ILE A 254 11.53 19.29 26.15
N PHE A 255 11.59 19.60 27.43
CA PHE A 255 12.17 20.83 27.99
C PHE A 255 13.54 20.59 28.65
N GLN A 256 14.11 19.39 28.49
CA GLN A 256 15.40 18.96 29.05
C GLN A 256 15.40 18.77 30.58
N ASN A 257 14.23 18.65 31.22
CA ASN A 257 14.15 18.31 32.64
C ASN A 257 14.20 16.80 32.84
N LEU A 258 14.75 16.34 33.97
CA LEU A 258 14.72 14.93 34.33
C LEU A 258 13.28 14.46 34.56
N ILE A 259 12.88 13.39 33.88
CA ILE A 259 11.57 12.76 34.08
C ILE A 259 11.57 11.99 35.41
N THR A 260 10.63 12.33 36.30
CA THR A 260 10.50 11.73 37.63
C THR A 260 9.34 10.73 37.76
N PHE A 261 8.52 10.57 36.71
CA PHE A 261 7.42 9.62 36.69
C PHE A 261 7.81 8.31 35.97
N PRO A 262 7.17 7.16 36.31
CA PRO A 262 7.49 5.86 35.70
C PRO A 262 7.41 5.87 34.17
N ALA A 263 8.26 5.08 33.52
CA ALA A 263 8.14 4.77 32.08
C ALA A 263 7.03 3.74 31.82
N PHE A 264 6.64 3.61 30.55
CA PHE A 264 5.70 2.60 30.05
C PHE A 264 4.32 2.67 30.72
N GLN A 265 3.87 3.89 31.00
CA GLN A 265 2.50 4.11 31.48
C GLN A 265 1.47 3.79 30.38
N PRO A 266 0.20 3.57 30.76
CA PRO A 266 -0.86 3.37 29.79
C PRO A 266 -0.90 4.49 28.73
N PRO A 267 -1.19 4.16 27.46
CA PRO A 267 -1.35 5.15 26.40
C PRO A 267 -2.28 6.31 26.79
N TYR A 268 -1.96 7.49 26.30
CA TYR A 268 -2.72 8.74 26.47
C TYR A 268 -2.85 9.25 27.90
N HIS A 269 -1.93 8.87 28.79
CA HIS A 269 -1.85 9.47 30.13
C HIS A 269 -1.42 10.94 30.07
N GLY A 270 -1.78 11.72 31.10
CA GLY A 270 -1.64 13.19 31.11
C GLY A 270 -0.21 13.74 31.02
N GLN A 271 0.82 12.89 31.13
CA GLN A 271 2.23 13.28 31.03
C GLN A 271 2.91 12.76 29.76
N GLN A 272 2.20 12.04 28.88
CA GLN A 272 2.82 11.37 27.72
C GLN A 272 3.53 12.35 26.77
N TYR A 273 3.01 13.56 26.62
CA TYR A 273 3.61 14.59 25.77
C TYR A 273 5.01 15.02 26.21
N LEU A 274 5.38 14.73 27.45
CA LEU A 274 6.73 14.97 27.98
C LEU A 274 7.70 13.84 27.62
N GLU A 275 7.21 12.68 27.19
CA GLU A 275 8.03 11.51 26.95
C GLU A 275 8.54 11.44 25.51
N THR A 276 9.74 10.89 25.34
CA THR A 276 10.26 10.47 24.03
C THR A 276 10.71 9.03 24.12
N TYR A 277 10.04 8.15 23.40
CA TYR A 277 10.43 6.75 23.24
C TYR A 277 11.17 6.54 21.93
N PHE A 278 12.21 5.70 21.99
CA PHE A 278 12.99 5.24 20.86
C PHE A 278 12.69 3.76 20.64
N GLY A 279 11.96 3.44 19.58
CA GLY A 279 11.66 2.08 19.17
C GLY A 279 12.85 1.41 18.49
N TYR A 280 12.99 0.09 18.68
CA TYR A 280 14.04 -0.71 18.03
C TYR A 280 13.59 -1.17 16.63
N GLU A 281 14.19 -0.59 15.58
CA GLU A 281 13.97 -1.03 14.19
C GLU A 281 15.03 -2.07 13.77
N TYR A 282 16.30 -1.83 14.12
CA TYR A 282 17.39 -2.81 13.99
C TYR A 282 18.33 -2.75 15.21
N PRO A 283 18.66 -3.89 15.84
CA PRO A 283 18.09 -5.21 15.56
C PRO A 283 16.61 -5.23 15.95
N ARG A 284 15.77 -5.86 15.13
CA ARG A 284 14.38 -6.09 15.49
C ARG A 284 14.34 -7.07 16.65
N GLN A 285 13.41 -6.90 17.57
CA GLN A 285 13.24 -7.84 18.67
C GLN A 285 12.89 -9.23 18.10
N LYS A 286 13.50 -10.28 18.65
CA LYS A 286 13.10 -11.65 18.33
C LYS A 286 11.88 -12.02 19.16
N THR A 287 10.71 -12.09 18.54
CA THR A 287 9.60 -12.86 19.07
C THR A 287 9.92 -14.34 18.87
N SER A 288 9.78 -15.15 19.91
CA SER A 288 10.25 -16.54 19.98
C SER A 288 9.50 -17.55 19.09
N LEU A 289 8.89 -17.13 17.97
CA LEU A 289 7.97 -17.97 17.20
C LEU A 289 8.11 -17.96 15.68
N LYS A 290 9.07 -17.26 15.09
CA LYS A 290 9.45 -17.52 13.69
C LYS A 290 10.96 -17.74 13.56
N PRO A 291 11.41 -18.89 13.02
CA PRO A 291 12.79 -19.00 12.59
C PRO A 291 13.07 -17.88 11.58
N LYS A 292 14.27 -17.32 11.63
CA LYS A 292 14.75 -16.42 10.58
C LYS A 292 14.46 -17.05 9.22
N ARG A 293 13.66 -16.39 8.39
CA ARG A 293 13.86 -16.50 6.94
C ARG A 293 15.26 -15.95 6.67
N SER A 294 16.08 -16.78 6.04
CA SER A 294 17.52 -16.62 6.02
C SER A 294 17.94 -15.36 5.27
N THR A 295 18.61 -14.45 5.98
CA THR A 295 19.54 -13.46 5.42
C THR A 295 20.82 -14.14 4.93
#